data_AF-A0A7D5MGN5-F1
#
_entry.id   AF-A0A7D5MGN5-F1
#
_cell.length_a   1.000
_cell.length_b   1.000
_cell.length_c   1.000
_cell.angle_alpha   90.00
_cell.angle_beta   90.00
_cell.angle_gamma   90.00
#
_symmetry.space_group_name_H-M   'P 1'
#
loop_
_entity.id
_entity.type
_entity.pdbx_description
1 polymer ?
#
loop_
_entity_poly.entity_id
_entity_poly.type
_entity_poly.pdbx_seq_one_letter_code
_entity_poly.pdbx_strand_id
1 'polypeptide(L)'
;MADKIKVGILAVLSILFFCYTAYLYNRNYDPNAHSGLMSDKGKQIWQDKNCTACHQIYGLGGYLGPDLTNVYSHRPKDFIISRIQYGTDIMPAYQLSETQIEEILAYLKSLDESGIASPAKLKLNIDGTIER
;
A
#
# COMPACT_ATOMS: atom_id res chain seq x y z
N MET A 1 22.90 -16.89 -38.21
CA MET A 1 22.24 -17.91 -37.35
C MET A 1 21.82 -17.30 -36.00
N ALA A 2 22.71 -16.55 -35.34
CA ALA A 2 22.41 -15.82 -34.09
C ALA A 2 21.22 -14.86 -34.17
N ASP A 3 21.00 -14.17 -35.30
CA ASP A 3 19.90 -13.20 -35.40
C ASP A 3 18.52 -13.85 -35.48
N LYS A 4 18.41 -15.01 -36.12
CA LYS A 4 17.15 -15.79 -36.13
C LYS A 4 16.80 -16.32 -34.75
N ILE A 5 17.81 -16.70 -33.96
CA ILE A 5 17.65 -17.14 -32.57
C ILE A 5 17.20 -15.96 -31.71
N LYS A 6 17.83 -14.78 -31.83
CA LYS A 6 17.44 -13.56 -31.09
C LYS A 6 16.01 -13.12 -31.41
N VAL A 7 15.62 -13.14 -32.68
CA VAL A 7 14.23 -12.84 -33.10
C VAL A 7 13.25 -13.86 -32.53
N GLY A 8 13.61 -15.15 -32.51
CA GLY A 8 12.81 -16.19 -31.87
C GLY A 8 12.62 -15.95 -30.36
N ILE A 9 13.69 -15.63 -29.64
CA ILE A 9 13.63 -15.32 -28.20
C ILE A 9 12.73 -14.09 -27.95
N LEU A 10 12.91 -13.02 -28.72
CA LEU A 10 12.10 -11.80 -28.56
C LEU A 10 10.60 -12.06 -28.81
N ALA A 11 10.28 -12.86 -29.84
CA ALA A 11 8.91 -13.23 -30.14
C ALA A 11 8.28 -14.04 -29.00
N VAL A 12 9.00 -15.02 -28.44
CA VAL A 12 8.52 -15.83 -27.31
C VAL A 12 8.30 -14.97 -26.07
N LEU A 13 9.24 -14.11 -25.70
CA LEU A 13 9.10 -13.22 -24.54
C LEU A 13 7.92 -12.26 -24.71
N SER A 14 7.73 -11.72 -25.91
CA SER A 14 6.60 -10.84 -26.23
C SER A 14 5.28 -11.59 -26.10
N ILE A 15 5.17 -12.80 -26.66
CA ILE A 15 3.97 -13.64 -26.55
C ILE A 15 3.67 -13.97 -25.09
N LEU A 16 4.68 -14.40 -24.32
CA LEU A 16 4.51 -14.67 -22.89
C LEU A 16 4.02 -13.44 -22.12
N PHE A 17 4.60 -12.26 -22.40
CA PHE A 17 4.17 -11.00 -21.81
C PHE A 17 2.70 -10.71 -22.13
N PHE A 18 2.30 -10.72 -23.41
CA PHE A 18 0.93 -10.41 -23.80
C PHE A 18 -0.08 -11.46 -23.30
N CYS A 19 0.26 -12.76 -23.32
CA CYS A 19 -0.59 -13.80 -22.76
C CYS A 19 -0.76 -13.65 -21.25
N TYR A 20 0.32 -13.31 -20.53
CA TYR A 20 0.27 -13.10 -19.09
C TYR A 20 -0.51 -11.84 -18.73
N THR A 21 -0.32 -10.73 -19.46
CA THR A 21 -1.13 -9.52 -19.33
C THR A 21 -2.60 -9.82 -19.60
N ALA A 22 -2.92 -10.47 -20.73
CA ALA A 22 -4.30 -10.85 -21.04
C ALA A 22 -4.90 -11.74 -19.94
N TYR A 23 -4.13 -12.69 -19.40
CA TYR A 23 -4.57 -13.53 -18.29
C TYR A 23 -4.90 -12.70 -17.04
N LEU A 24 -4.04 -11.74 -16.65
CA LEU A 24 -4.29 -10.88 -15.49
C LEU A 24 -5.50 -9.97 -15.67
N TYR A 25 -5.67 -9.39 -16.87
CA TYR A 25 -6.79 -8.47 -17.15
C TYR A 25 -8.12 -9.19 -17.37
N ASN A 26 -8.11 -10.46 -17.77
CA ASN A 26 -9.32 -11.29 -17.90
C ASN A 26 -9.59 -12.12 -16.63
N ARG A 27 -8.65 -12.20 -15.69
CA ARG A 27 -8.93 -12.72 -14.36
C ARG A 27 -9.82 -11.70 -13.68
N ASN A 28 -11.04 -12.10 -13.36
CA ASN A 28 -11.94 -11.29 -12.55
C ASN A 28 -11.21 -10.96 -11.24
N TYR A 29 -10.72 -9.73 -11.13
CA TYR A 29 -10.33 -9.16 -9.85
C TYR A 29 -11.56 -9.23 -8.96
N ASP A 30 -11.49 -9.99 -7.88
CA ASP A 30 -12.62 -10.14 -6.96
C ASP A 30 -12.78 -8.83 -6.17
N PRO A 31 -13.77 -7.99 -6.50
CA PRO A 31 -14.01 -6.74 -5.79
C PRO A 31 -14.72 -7.00 -4.46
N ASN A 32 -15.17 -8.24 -4.20
CA ASN A 32 -15.88 -8.67 -2.99
C ASN A 32 -14.94 -9.19 -1.90
N ALA A 33 -13.62 -9.13 -2.10
CA ALA A 33 -12.75 -8.79 -0.99
C ALA A 33 -13.15 -7.37 -0.54
N HIS A 34 -14.20 -7.25 0.29
CA HIS A 34 -14.79 -5.97 0.70
C HIS A 34 -13.77 -4.99 1.28
N SER A 35 -12.67 -5.51 1.84
CA SER A 35 -11.51 -4.74 2.28
C SER A 35 -10.74 -4.07 1.14
N GLY A 36 -10.70 -4.67 -0.06
CA GLY A 36 -9.99 -4.19 -1.24
C GLY A 36 -10.56 -2.87 -1.78
N LEU A 37 -11.87 -2.81 -2.08
CA LEU A 37 -12.49 -1.58 -2.60
C LEU A 37 -12.40 -0.42 -1.58
N MET A 38 -12.66 -0.69 -0.29
CA MET A 38 -12.58 0.35 0.75
C MET A 38 -11.12 0.79 0.97
N SER A 39 -10.17 -0.14 0.97
CA SER A 39 -8.74 0.16 1.05
C SER A 39 -8.26 0.99 -0.15
N ASP A 40 -8.70 0.66 -1.37
CA ASP A 40 -8.34 1.40 -2.57
C ASP A 40 -8.85 2.84 -2.54
N LYS A 41 -10.08 3.06 -2.07
CA LYS A 41 -10.60 4.41 -1.83
C LYS A 41 -9.85 5.13 -0.72
N GLY A 42 -9.52 4.44 0.38
CA GLY A 42 -8.69 5.00 1.45
C GLY A 42 -7.32 5.43 0.96
N LYS A 43 -6.72 4.64 0.05
CA LYS A 43 -5.47 4.97 -0.63
C LYS A 43 -5.61 6.20 -1.53
N GLN A 44 -6.72 6.34 -2.26
CA GLN A 44 -7.00 7.56 -3.03
C GLN A 44 -7.07 8.78 -2.11
N ILE A 45 -7.80 8.69 -0.99
CA ILE A 45 -7.89 9.80 -0.03
C ILE A 45 -6.50 10.12 0.55
N TRP A 46 -5.70 9.11 0.89
CA TRP A 46 -4.32 9.30 1.34
C TRP A 46 -3.48 10.11 0.35
N GLN A 47 -3.64 9.85 -0.95
CA GLN A 47 -2.95 10.55 -2.02
C GLN A 47 -3.51 11.98 -2.21
N ASP A 48 -4.83 12.12 -2.32
CA ASP A 48 -5.51 13.39 -2.56
C ASP A 48 -5.32 14.40 -1.42
N LYS A 49 -5.26 13.90 -0.17
CA LYS A 49 -4.99 14.71 1.03
C LYS A 49 -3.50 14.86 1.31
N ASN A 50 -2.64 14.31 0.45
CA ASN A 50 -1.19 14.42 0.52
C ASN A 50 -0.61 13.96 1.88
N CYS A 51 -1.20 12.92 2.47
CA CYS A 51 -0.76 12.38 3.77
C CYS A 51 0.71 11.92 3.74
N THR A 52 1.17 11.42 2.59
CA THR A 52 2.56 11.03 2.34
C THR A 52 3.57 12.16 2.50
N ALA A 53 3.17 13.44 2.36
CA ALA A 53 4.12 14.54 2.53
C ALA A 53 4.65 14.66 3.97
N CYS A 54 3.86 14.18 4.95
CA CYS A 54 4.25 14.22 6.36
C CYS A 54 4.50 12.83 6.94
N HIS A 55 3.72 11.83 6.52
CA HIS A 55 3.76 10.47 7.07
C HIS A 55 4.41 9.47 6.12
N GLN A 56 4.86 8.35 6.68
CA GLN A 56 5.48 7.25 5.94
C GLN A 56 4.56 6.04 5.86
N ILE A 57 4.76 5.25 4.79
CA ILE A 57 4.30 3.88 4.63
C ILE A 57 5.51 3.04 4.20
N TYR A 58 5.82 1.97 4.91
CA TYR A 58 7.02 1.15 4.77
C TYR A 58 8.33 1.95 4.81
N GLY A 59 8.39 2.99 5.65
CA GLY A 59 9.53 3.90 5.70
C GLY A 59 9.63 4.88 4.52
N LEU A 60 8.66 4.90 3.61
CA LEU A 60 8.63 5.79 2.45
C LEU A 60 7.61 6.92 2.64
N GLY A 61 8.08 8.16 2.54
CA GLY A 61 7.24 9.36 2.68
C GLY A 61 7.96 10.47 3.43
N GLY A 62 7.18 11.38 4.01
CA GLY A 62 7.67 12.45 4.87
C GLY A 62 8.04 11.96 6.26
N TYR A 63 8.95 12.67 6.92
CA TYR A 63 9.46 12.33 8.26
C TYR A 63 8.92 13.26 9.36
N LEU A 64 7.95 14.11 9.04
CA LEU A 64 7.38 15.07 9.99
C LEU A 64 6.40 14.39 10.96
N GLY A 65 5.62 13.44 10.44
CA GLY A 65 4.74 12.57 11.19
C GLY A 65 5.31 11.16 11.31
N PRO A 66 4.77 10.33 12.22
CA PRO A 66 5.18 8.94 12.36
C PRO A 66 4.84 8.11 11.11
N ASP A 67 5.56 7.00 10.93
CA ASP A 67 5.19 5.94 10.00
C ASP A 67 3.85 5.30 10.43
N LEU A 68 2.93 5.17 9.47
CA LEU A 68 1.57 4.70 9.72
C LEU A 68 1.30 3.26 9.23
N THR A 69 2.31 2.56 8.71
CA THR A 69 2.20 1.19 8.17
C THR A 69 1.46 0.25 9.11
N ASN A 70 1.87 0.22 10.37
CA ASN A 70 1.29 -0.66 11.38
C ASN A 70 0.46 0.11 12.42
N VAL A 71 -0.01 1.31 12.11
CA VAL A 71 -0.73 2.13 13.10
C VAL A 71 -2.02 1.45 13.57
N TYR A 72 -2.65 0.65 12.70
CA TYR A 72 -3.94 0.01 12.95
C TYR A 72 -3.87 -1.02 14.10
N SER A 73 -2.78 -1.79 14.20
CA SER A 73 -2.52 -2.73 15.29
C SER A 73 -1.93 -2.07 16.54
N HIS A 74 -1.21 -0.95 16.38
CA HIS A 74 -0.52 -0.28 17.50
C HIS A 74 -1.36 0.77 18.23
N ARG A 75 -2.51 1.17 17.69
CA ARG A 75 -3.38 2.20 18.27
C ARG A 75 -4.85 1.79 18.21
N PRO A 76 -5.66 2.18 19.22
CA PRO A 76 -7.11 2.00 19.14
C PRO A 76 -7.71 2.73 17.94
N LYS A 77 -8.77 2.16 17.34
CA LYS A 77 -9.48 2.75 16.19
C LYS A 77 -9.86 4.22 16.43
N ASP A 78 -10.47 4.52 17.58
CA ASP A 78 -10.93 5.86 17.95
C ASP A 78 -9.78 6.88 18.07
N PHE A 79 -8.58 6.42 18.45
CA PHE A 79 -7.40 7.26 18.46
C PHE A 79 -7.01 7.70 17.05
N ILE A 80 -7.07 6.77 16.07
CA ILE A 80 -6.75 7.08 14.67
C ILE A 80 -7.79 8.05 14.10
N ILE A 81 -9.08 7.78 14.35
CA ILE A 81 -10.19 8.64 13.92
C ILE A 81 -10.02 10.06 14.48
N SER A 82 -9.85 10.19 15.79
CA SER A 82 -9.71 11.50 16.43
C SER A 82 -8.50 12.26 15.90
N ARG A 83 -7.39 11.58 15.58
CA ARG A 83 -6.21 12.24 15.04
C ARG A 83 -6.44 12.77 13.62
N ILE A 84 -7.18 12.05 12.80
CA ILE A 84 -7.56 12.51 11.45
C ILE A 84 -8.53 13.69 11.52
N GLN A 85 -9.53 13.62 12.41
CA GLN A 85 -10.58 14.64 12.52
C GLN A 85 -10.09 15.94 13.14
N TYR A 86 -9.31 15.87 14.22
CA TYR A 86 -8.92 17.04 14.99
C TYR A 86 -7.47 17.48 14.75
N GLY A 87 -6.63 16.63 14.17
CA GLY A 87 -5.24 16.96 13.89
C GLY A 87 -4.40 17.21 15.14
N THR A 88 -3.38 18.06 14.98
CA THR A 88 -2.50 18.66 15.99
C THR A 88 -2.15 20.08 15.55
N ASP A 89 -1.22 20.75 16.23
CA ASP A 89 -0.69 22.05 15.78
C ASP A 89 0.03 21.99 14.42
N ILE A 90 0.47 20.78 14.01
CA ILE A 90 1.20 20.53 12.76
C ILE A 90 0.34 19.73 11.78
N MET A 91 -0.31 18.66 12.25
CA MET A 91 -1.17 17.83 11.43
C MET A 91 -2.52 18.53 11.25
N PRO A 92 -2.93 18.88 10.02
CA PRO A 92 -4.20 19.56 9.83
C PRO A 92 -5.38 18.66 10.21
N ALA A 93 -6.44 19.28 10.72
CA ALA A 93 -7.73 18.65 10.91
C ALA A 93 -8.40 18.42 9.55
N TYR A 94 -8.71 17.16 9.21
CA TYR A 94 -9.37 16.84 7.95
C TYR A 94 -10.88 16.71 8.13
N GLN A 95 -11.63 17.48 7.35
CA GLN A 95 -13.09 17.41 7.28
C GLN A 95 -13.50 16.27 6.33
N LEU A 96 -13.38 15.04 6.80
CA LEU A 96 -13.79 13.84 6.07
C LEU A 96 -15.15 13.35 6.55
N SER A 97 -15.92 12.74 5.66
CA SER A 97 -17.14 12.03 6.05
C SER A 97 -16.81 10.76 6.81
N GLU A 98 -17.78 10.22 7.57
CA GLU A 98 -17.61 8.94 8.28
C GLU A 98 -17.18 7.81 7.33
N THR A 99 -17.76 7.76 6.12
CA THR A 99 -17.38 6.79 5.09
C THR A 99 -15.93 6.93 4.66
N GLN A 100 -15.46 8.16 4.43
CA GLN A 100 -14.08 8.44 4.05
C GLN A 100 -13.09 8.06 5.16
N ILE A 101 -13.47 8.24 6.42
CA ILE A 101 -12.68 7.82 7.57
C ILE A 101 -12.57 6.29 7.60
N GLU A 102 -13.67 5.56 7.43
CA GLU A 102 -13.66 4.09 7.37
C GLU A 102 -12.84 3.56 6.17
N GLU A 103 -12.88 4.26 5.03
CA GLU A 103 -12.04 3.94 3.86
C GLU A 103 -10.56 4.09 4.18
N ILE A 104 -10.13 5.19 4.83
CA ILE A 104 -8.74 5.35 5.31
C ILE A 104 -8.37 4.25 6.31
N LEU A 105 -9.27 3.92 7.24
CA LEU A 105 -9.00 2.87 8.23
C LEU A 105 -8.84 1.50 7.56
N ALA A 106 -9.65 1.19 6.55
CA ALA A 106 -9.48 -0.01 5.75
C ALA A 106 -8.14 -0.04 5.01
N TYR A 107 -7.69 1.12 4.50
CA TYR A 107 -6.36 1.25 3.90
C TYR A 107 -5.24 0.98 4.90
N LEU A 108 -5.25 1.66 6.06
CA LEU A 108 -4.26 1.49 7.12
C LEU A 108 -4.25 0.04 7.66
N LYS A 109 -5.43 -0.59 7.77
CA LYS A 109 -5.53 -2.01 8.14
C LYS A 109 -4.86 -2.91 7.10
N SER A 110 -5.10 -2.67 5.82
CA SER A 110 -4.50 -3.47 4.74
C SER A 110 -2.97 -3.33 4.68
N LEU A 111 -2.44 -2.15 5.03
CA LEU A 111 -1.00 -1.92 5.16
C LEU A 111 -0.41 -2.71 6.32
N ASP A 112 -1.11 -2.71 7.46
CA ASP A 112 -0.67 -3.45 8.64
C ASP A 112 -0.58 -4.96 8.37
N GLU A 113 -1.60 -5.51 7.69
CA GLU A 113 -1.64 -6.91 7.29
C GLU A 113 -0.58 -7.26 6.23
N SER A 114 -0.25 -6.32 5.33
CA SER A 114 0.67 -6.57 4.22
C SER A 114 2.14 -6.40 4.58
N GLY A 115 2.53 -5.68 5.64
CA GLY A 115 3.93 -5.63 6.06
C GLY A 115 4.28 -4.85 7.32
N ILE A 116 5.58 -4.79 7.63
CA ILE A 116 6.11 -4.14 8.84
C ILE A 116 6.97 -2.94 8.42
N ALA A 117 6.78 -1.78 9.06
CA ALA A 117 7.57 -0.57 8.77
C ALA A 117 9.05 -0.69 9.12
N SER A 118 9.36 -1.29 10.28
CA SER A 118 10.73 -1.30 10.82
C SER A 118 11.47 -2.58 10.41
N PRO A 119 12.54 -2.48 9.60
CA PRO A 119 13.36 -3.65 9.25
C PRO A 119 14.19 -4.15 10.43
N ALA A 120 14.37 -3.35 11.49
CA ALA A 120 15.13 -3.73 12.67
C ALA A 120 14.51 -4.92 13.43
N LYS A 121 13.24 -5.21 13.21
CA LYS A 121 12.54 -6.36 13.79
C LYS A 121 12.59 -7.61 12.93
N LEU A 122 13.14 -7.51 11.72
CA LEU A 122 13.16 -8.61 10.78
C LEU A 122 14.48 -9.38 10.88
N LYS A 123 14.43 -10.69 10.68
CA LYS A 123 15.63 -11.54 10.71
C LYS A 123 16.33 -11.44 9.36
N LEU A 124 17.58 -10.97 9.38
CA LEU A 124 18.43 -10.89 8.20
C LEU A 124 19.09 -12.25 7.95
N ASN A 125 18.86 -12.79 6.76
CA ASN A 125 19.53 -14.00 6.30
C ASN A 125 20.87 -13.64 5.65
N ILE A 126 21.80 -14.59 5.61
CA ILE A 126 23.15 -14.42 5.06
C ILE A 126 23.18 -14.14 3.55
N ASP A 127 22.10 -14.48 2.85
CA ASP A 127 21.91 -14.24 1.42
C ASP A 127 21.31 -12.85 1.12
N GLY A 128 21.10 -12.04 2.15
CA GLY A 128 20.49 -10.72 2.05
C GLY A 128 18.96 -10.74 1.99
N THR A 129 18.32 -11.90 2.12
CA THR A 129 16.86 -12.00 2.28
C THR A 129 16.44 -11.71 3.72
N ILE A 130 15.14 -11.49 3.91
CA ILE A 130 14.58 -11.06 5.18
C ILE A 130 13.40 -11.98 5.55
N GLU A 131 13.42 -12.53 6.76
CA GLU A 131 12.35 -13.35 7.34
C GLU A 131 11.53 -12.55 8.37
N ARG A 132 10.22 -12.81 8.41
CA ARG A 132 9.29 -12.30 9.43
C ARG A 132 9.29 -13.18 10.67
#